data_AF-A0A935DY18-F1
#
_entry.id   AF-A0A935DY18-F1
#
_cell.length_a   1.000
_cell.length_b   1.000
_cell.length_c   1.000
_cell.angle_alpha   90.00
_cell.angle_beta   90.00
_cell.angle_gamma   90.00
#
_symmetry.space_group_name_H-M   'P 1'
#
loop_
_entity.id
_entity.type
_entity.pdbx_description
1 polymer ?
#
loop_
_entity_poly.entity_id
_entity_poly.type
_entity_poly.pdbx_seq_one_letter_code
_entity_poly.pdbx_strand_id
1 'polypeptide(L)'
;MKNGWLKFTFILILLAGVVTTAFAQDLPYLFEVNKETVHVYWNEDGTLDLDYTWTFTNLPGSHPIDFVDVGTVNSTFDLNNVRADVDGTPVSVSWDDYMGNGSGFAIVMGGRTIPAGASGTVHVFIPGIENVLYPDWDDETYTSASFAPTWFGSEFVSGTTDFTMTFHLPPNMNPEEPRWHNSPEGFPAEPQTGFDANGRITYTWYSPNGDASRFYDFGASFPRTYVPAESIYTPPPEPLISDDMMTLLFVGGCFASLFVVFPFLAAQATRAAKRRKLQYLPPKISIEGHGIKRGLTAVEAAILMEQPLDKILTMILFGIIKKGAASVKTRSPLELDIASPAPEGLHQYETDFLKAFRQSLANLRQGELRDTVIKLVRGVSDKMRGFSRRETVAYYKAIMEKAWKQIEAAGTPEVKSRKFDEALEWTMLDKDYDDHTRRVFQGPIIAPTWWGRYDPTHRPASSFPTAGPAPSGLGRPASGSGSSGGASLPGADFAAAIVTGVQGFAGGVVGNINEFTGGIANITNPPPPPPKNSGSGRSGGGSSGGRSCACACACAGCACACAGGGR
;
A
#
# COMPACT_ATOMS: atom_id res chain seq x y z
N MET A 1 -65.06 -49.87 29.09
CA MET A 1 -64.70 -48.64 28.34
C MET A 1 -64.66 -47.36 29.19
N LYS A 2 -65.39 -47.22 30.31
CA LYS A 2 -65.43 -45.96 31.09
C LYS A 2 -64.18 -45.65 31.94
N ASN A 3 -63.39 -46.64 32.36
CA ASN A 3 -62.26 -46.41 33.28
C ASN A 3 -60.92 -46.08 32.57
N GLY A 4 -60.83 -46.34 31.27
CA GLY A 4 -59.64 -46.02 30.48
C GLY A 4 -59.53 -44.54 30.16
N TRP A 5 -60.68 -43.91 29.85
CA TRP A 5 -60.74 -42.50 29.48
C TRP A 5 -60.39 -41.58 30.64
N LEU A 6 -60.90 -41.87 31.85
CA LEU A 6 -60.59 -41.06 33.04
C LEU A 6 -59.10 -41.09 33.42
N LYS A 7 -58.45 -42.25 33.29
CA LYS A 7 -57.00 -42.39 33.52
C LYS A 7 -56.18 -41.66 32.46
N PHE A 8 -56.64 -41.71 31.21
CA PHE A 8 -55.97 -41.01 30.11
C PHE A 8 -56.06 -39.49 30.28
N THR A 9 -57.23 -38.96 30.67
CA THR A 9 -57.43 -37.53 30.95
C THR A 9 -56.63 -37.07 32.16
N PHE A 10 -56.53 -37.88 33.23
CA PHE A 10 -55.74 -37.54 34.41
C PHE A 10 -54.24 -37.51 34.12
N ILE A 11 -53.74 -38.45 33.30
CA ILE A 11 -52.35 -38.46 32.82
C ILE A 11 -52.09 -37.25 31.92
N LEU A 12 -53.03 -36.86 31.06
CA LEU A 12 -52.90 -35.68 30.19
C LEU A 12 -52.85 -34.37 30.99
N ILE A 13 -53.64 -34.26 32.07
CA ILE A 13 -53.63 -33.08 32.96
C ILE A 13 -52.34 -33.03 33.80
N LEU A 14 -51.82 -34.19 34.24
CA LEU A 14 -50.52 -34.27 34.92
C LEU A 14 -49.34 -33.96 33.98
N LEU A 15 -49.43 -34.32 32.69
CA LEU A 15 -48.45 -33.95 31.66
C LEU A 15 -48.56 -32.48 31.25
N ALA A 16 -49.74 -31.87 31.31
CA ALA A 16 -49.93 -30.45 31.03
C ALA A 16 -49.50 -29.54 32.20
N GLY A 17 -49.41 -30.06 33.43
CA GLY A 17 -49.07 -29.29 34.64
C GLY A 17 -47.59 -29.15 34.96
N VAL A 18 -46.66 -29.76 34.20
CA VAL A 18 -45.22 -29.80 34.54
C VAL A 18 -44.35 -28.97 33.58
N VAL A 19 -44.95 -28.23 32.63
CA VAL A 19 -44.20 -27.32 31.75
C VAL A 19 -44.36 -25.88 32.23
N THR A 20 -43.98 -25.60 33.48
CA THR A 20 -43.50 -24.24 33.79
C THR A 20 -42.05 -24.19 33.31
N THR A 21 -41.85 -23.78 32.06
CA THR A 21 -40.55 -23.23 31.68
C THR A 21 -40.32 -22.03 32.58
N ALA A 22 -39.47 -22.19 33.59
CA ALA A 22 -38.81 -21.05 34.20
C ALA A 22 -38.02 -20.41 33.06
N PHE A 23 -38.63 -19.42 32.40
CA PHE A 23 -37.85 -18.46 31.65
C PHE A 23 -37.01 -17.77 32.72
N ALA A 24 -35.74 -18.16 32.86
CA ALA A 24 -34.75 -17.22 33.32
C ALA A 24 -34.89 -16.04 32.35
N GLN A 25 -35.47 -14.95 32.83
CA GLN A 25 -35.47 -13.72 32.07
C GLN A 25 -34.01 -13.29 32.08
N ASP A 26 -33.31 -13.44 30.96
CA ASP A 26 -32.02 -12.81 30.76
C ASP A 26 -32.29 -11.30 30.84
N LEU A 27 -32.11 -10.74 32.04
CA LEU A 27 -32.24 -9.30 32.26
C LEU A 27 -31.09 -8.61 31.52
N PRO A 28 -31.33 -7.44 30.92
CA PRO A 28 -30.26 -6.68 30.29
C PRO A 28 -29.33 -6.09 31.36
N TYR A 29 -28.04 -5.95 31.04
CA TYR A 29 -27.15 -5.05 31.78
C TYR A 29 -27.54 -3.61 31.48
N LEU A 30 -27.81 -2.84 32.53
CA LEU A 30 -28.23 -1.45 32.47
C LEU A 30 -27.64 -0.77 33.71
N PHE A 31 -26.66 0.10 33.52
CA PHE A 31 -25.94 0.74 34.61
C PHE A 31 -25.55 2.18 34.29
N GLU A 32 -25.11 2.90 35.31
CA GLU A 32 -24.50 4.22 35.19
C GLU A 32 -23.08 4.15 35.74
N VAL A 33 -22.14 4.82 35.10
CA VAL A 33 -20.80 5.08 35.65
C VAL A 33 -20.82 6.50 36.20
N ASN A 34 -21.11 6.65 37.49
CA ASN A 34 -21.28 7.97 38.11
C ASN A 34 -19.94 8.73 38.19
N LYS A 35 -18.85 7.98 38.39
CA LYS A 35 -17.50 8.52 38.50
C LYS A 35 -16.51 7.58 37.87
N GLU A 36 -15.55 8.16 37.15
CA GLU A 36 -14.41 7.47 36.57
C GLU A 36 -13.15 8.27 36.86
N THR A 37 -12.14 7.61 37.41
CA THR A 37 -10.83 8.18 37.66
C THR A 37 -9.78 7.25 37.10
N VAL A 38 -8.92 7.78 36.23
CA VAL A 38 -7.90 7.02 35.52
C VAL A 38 -6.55 7.69 35.75
N HIS A 39 -5.60 6.92 36.29
CA HIS A 39 -4.20 7.31 36.35
C HIS A 39 -3.36 6.46 35.40
N VAL A 40 -2.56 7.16 34.60
CA VAL A 40 -1.73 6.58 33.53
C VAL A 40 -0.29 6.91 33.86
N TYR A 41 0.49 5.92 34.29
CA TYR A 41 1.87 6.11 34.71
C TYR A 41 2.83 5.70 33.58
N TRP A 42 3.45 6.70 32.96
CA TRP A 42 4.50 6.49 31.98
C TRP A 42 5.83 6.30 32.71
N ASN A 43 6.32 5.06 32.74
CA ASN A 43 7.47 4.66 33.55
C ASN A 43 8.82 4.91 32.84
N GLU A 44 9.88 4.99 33.64
CA GLU A 44 11.25 5.25 33.16
C GLU A 44 11.83 4.11 32.31
N ASP A 45 11.26 2.90 32.41
CA ASP A 45 11.60 1.74 31.57
C ASP A 45 10.78 1.69 30.26
N GLY A 46 9.90 2.67 30.06
CA GLY A 46 9.03 2.79 28.89
C GLY A 46 7.76 1.94 28.94
N THR A 47 7.46 1.32 30.09
CA THR A 47 6.17 0.66 30.34
C THR A 47 5.10 1.65 30.78
N LEU A 48 3.85 1.19 30.74
CA LEU A 48 2.68 1.90 31.25
C LEU A 48 2.05 1.10 32.40
N ASP A 49 1.82 1.76 33.54
CA ASP A 49 0.90 1.26 34.57
C ASP A 49 -0.43 2.00 34.50
N LEU A 50 -1.54 1.28 34.61
CA LEU A 50 -2.89 1.83 34.64
C LEU A 50 -3.53 1.60 36.01
N ASP A 51 -4.14 2.63 36.56
CA ASP A 51 -4.96 2.56 37.78
C ASP A 51 -6.33 3.18 37.46
N TYR A 52 -7.35 2.33 37.53
CA TYR A 52 -8.73 2.69 37.28
C TYR A 52 -9.54 2.62 38.55
N THR A 53 -10.44 3.58 38.72
CA THR A 53 -11.52 3.52 39.70
C THR A 53 -12.83 3.95 39.05
N TRP A 54 -13.82 3.07 39.05
CA TRP A 54 -15.18 3.35 38.61
C TRP A 54 -16.16 3.24 39.78
N THR A 55 -17.11 4.15 39.85
CA THR A 55 -18.26 4.05 40.76
C THR A 55 -19.53 3.79 39.95
N PHE A 56 -19.98 2.54 39.97
CA PHE A 56 -21.17 2.10 39.25
C PHE A 56 -22.44 2.30 40.07
N THR A 57 -23.55 2.60 39.40
CA THR A 57 -24.91 2.36 39.88
C THR A 57 -25.56 1.35 38.94
N ASN A 58 -25.93 0.19 39.45
CA ASN A 58 -26.69 -0.78 38.67
C ASN A 58 -28.17 -0.40 38.68
N LEU A 59 -28.80 -0.27 37.51
CA LEU A 59 -30.16 0.25 37.42
C LEU A 59 -31.19 -0.79 37.91
N PRO A 60 -32.35 -0.34 38.43
CA PRO A 60 -33.42 -1.25 38.84
C PRO A 60 -33.90 -2.14 37.69
N GLY A 61 -34.11 -3.43 37.97
CA GLY A 61 -34.56 -4.39 36.95
C GLY A 61 -33.47 -4.84 35.96
N SER A 62 -32.22 -4.51 36.22
CA SER A 62 -31.06 -4.97 35.44
C SER A 62 -30.52 -6.33 35.91
N HIS A 63 -29.71 -6.97 35.08
CA HIS A 63 -28.82 -8.04 35.52
C HIS A 63 -27.84 -7.52 36.59
N PRO A 64 -27.51 -8.32 37.62
CA PRO A 64 -26.43 -7.97 38.54
C PRO A 64 -25.10 -7.76 37.79
N ILE A 65 -24.29 -6.76 38.18
CA ILE A 65 -22.94 -6.57 37.62
C ILE A 65 -22.04 -7.59 38.31
N ASP A 66 -21.86 -8.74 37.67
CA ASP A 66 -21.05 -9.87 38.12
C ASP A 66 -19.70 -9.99 37.40
N PHE A 67 -19.54 -9.26 36.29
CA PHE A 67 -18.28 -9.03 35.60
C PHE A 67 -18.13 -7.55 35.20
N VAL A 68 -16.90 -7.06 35.16
CA VAL A 68 -16.55 -5.78 34.53
C VAL A 68 -15.45 -6.04 33.51
N ASP A 69 -15.75 -5.83 32.24
CA ASP A 69 -14.80 -5.99 31.15
C ASP A 69 -13.88 -4.77 31.06
N VAL A 70 -12.56 -4.99 31.16
CA VAL A 70 -11.55 -3.93 31.11
C VAL A 70 -10.75 -4.07 29.83
N GLY A 71 -10.89 -3.09 28.94
CA GLY A 71 -10.06 -2.96 27.77
C GLY A 71 -8.63 -2.57 28.12
N THR A 72 -7.68 -3.06 27.33
CA THR A 72 -6.26 -2.75 27.45
C THR A 72 -5.68 -2.38 26.10
N VAL A 73 -4.62 -1.59 26.12
CA VAL A 73 -3.91 -1.07 24.94
C VAL A 73 -3.53 -2.19 23.97
N ASN A 74 -2.97 -3.25 24.54
CA ASN A 74 -2.45 -4.43 23.87
C ASN A 74 -2.39 -5.55 24.91
N SER A 75 -1.91 -6.73 24.51
CA SER A 75 -1.79 -7.90 25.38
C SER A 75 -0.40 -8.09 25.98
N THR A 76 0.47 -7.06 25.95
CA THR A 76 1.85 -7.16 26.46
C THR A 76 1.96 -6.78 27.94
N PHE A 77 1.11 -7.42 28.74
CA PHE A 77 1.14 -7.38 30.21
C PHE A 77 0.84 -8.78 30.77
N ASP A 78 1.21 -9.04 32.02
CA ASP A 78 0.93 -10.30 32.70
C ASP A 78 -0.30 -10.18 33.60
N LEU A 79 -1.36 -10.94 33.30
CA LEU A 79 -2.60 -10.94 34.09
C LEU A 79 -2.36 -11.34 35.55
N ASN A 80 -1.32 -12.12 35.86
CA ASN A 80 -0.99 -12.50 37.23
C ASN A 80 -0.55 -11.30 38.10
N ASN A 81 -0.12 -10.20 37.47
CA ASN A 81 0.27 -8.98 38.17
C ASN A 81 -0.88 -7.99 38.34
N VAL A 82 -2.00 -8.20 37.65
CA VAL A 82 -3.19 -7.35 37.76
C VAL A 82 -3.84 -7.53 39.12
N ARG A 83 -4.24 -6.42 39.74
CA ARG A 83 -4.93 -6.42 41.04
C ARG A 83 -6.25 -5.69 40.89
N ALA A 84 -7.34 -6.34 41.26
CA ALA A 84 -8.66 -5.74 41.25
C ALA A 84 -9.35 -5.91 42.60
N ASP A 85 -10.20 -4.96 42.96
CA ASP A 85 -11.04 -5.01 44.14
C ASP A 85 -12.40 -4.32 43.93
N VAL A 86 -13.36 -4.70 44.77
CA VAL A 86 -14.70 -4.10 44.80
C VAL A 86 -14.98 -3.61 46.23
N ASP A 87 -15.09 -2.30 46.39
CA ASP A 87 -15.09 -1.56 47.65
C ASP A 87 -13.96 -2.00 48.60
N GLY A 88 -12.73 -2.13 48.09
CA GLY A 88 -11.56 -2.52 48.88
C GLY A 88 -11.44 -4.01 49.16
N THR A 89 -12.38 -4.84 48.68
CA THR A 89 -12.30 -6.30 48.82
C THR A 89 -11.75 -6.92 47.54
N PRO A 90 -10.58 -7.61 47.59
CA PRO A 90 -9.96 -8.18 46.39
C PRO A 90 -10.86 -9.17 45.65
N VAL A 91 -10.79 -9.15 44.33
CA VAL A 91 -11.50 -10.06 43.42
C VAL A 91 -10.55 -10.62 42.37
N SER A 92 -10.95 -11.70 41.68
CA SER A 92 -10.14 -12.32 40.64
C SER A 92 -10.32 -11.64 39.28
N VAL A 93 -9.38 -11.89 38.37
CA VAL A 93 -9.45 -11.48 36.96
C VAL A 93 -9.35 -12.70 36.04
N SER A 94 -9.90 -12.61 34.84
CA SER A 94 -10.02 -13.73 33.91
C SER A 94 -9.89 -13.27 32.45
N TRP A 95 -9.08 -14.00 31.66
CA TRP A 95 -9.07 -13.84 30.21
C TRP A 95 -10.30 -14.48 29.55
N ASP A 96 -10.77 -15.60 30.08
CA ASP A 96 -11.80 -16.44 29.45
C ASP A 96 -13.21 -15.84 29.59
N ASP A 97 -13.42 -15.02 30.63
CA ASP A 97 -14.69 -14.34 30.89
C ASP A 97 -14.77 -12.96 30.23
N TYR A 98 -13.70 -12.49 29.57
CA TYR A 98 -13.70 -11.22 28.86
C TYR A 98 -14.60 -11.30 27.63
N MET A 99 -15.61 -10.43 27.59
CA MET A 99 -16.61 -10.41 26.52
C MET A 99 -16.55 -9.12 25.69
N GLY A 100 -15.55 -8.27 25.95
CA GLY A 100 -15.27 -7.05 25.18
C GLY A 100 -14.60 -7.32 23.83
N ASN A 101 -14.32 -6.23 23.10
CA ASN A 101 -13.65 -6.30 21.80
C ASN A 101 -12.18 -5.88 21.92
N GLY A 102 -11.26 -6.71 21.39
CA GLY A 102 -9.83 -6.42 21.34
C GLY A 102 -9.06 -7.07 22.48
N SER A 103 -8.03 -6.37 22.98
CA SER A 103 -7.26 -6.83 24.14
C SER A 103 -7.92 -6.36 25.44
N GLY A 104 -8.07 -7.25 26.40
CA GLY A 104 -8.68 -6.95 27.69
C GLY A 104 -8.93 -8.20 28.52
N PHE A 105 -9.38 -8.00 29.75
CA PHE A 105 -9.71 -9.07 30.68
C PHE A 105 -10.98 -8.70 31.45
N ALA A 106 -11.64 -9.68 32.06
CA ALA A 106 -12.78 -9.44 32.94
C ALA A 106 -12.33 -9.42 34.40
N ILE A 107 -12.84 -8.46 35.16
CA ILE A 107 -12.87 -8.51 36.63
C ILE A 107 -14.04 -9.41 37.03
N VAL A 108 -13.76 -10.51 37.74
CA VAL A 108 -14.75 -11.50 38.16
C VAL A 108 -15.23 -11.13 39.56
N MET A 109 -16.40 -10.49 39.65
CA MET A 109 -16.88 -9.87 40.90
C MET A 109 -17.21 -10.92 41.98
N GLY A 110 -17.64 -12.12 41.57
CA GLY A 110 -17.92 -13.24 42.48
C GLY A 110 -18.88 -12.85 43.61
N GLY A 111 -18.46 -12.99 44.86
CA GLY A 111 -19.28 -12.59 46.02
C GLY A 111 -19.51 -11.08 46.17
N ARG A 112 -18.92 -10.26 45.31
CA ARG A 112 -18.98 -8.79 45.31
C ARG A 112 -19.79 -8.23 44.13
N THR A 113 -20.59 -9.06 43.48
CA THR A 113 -21.56 -8.64 42.46
C THR A 113 -22.39 -7.45 42.93
N ILE A 114 -22.58 -6.44 42.07
CA ILE A 114 -23.42 -5.27 42.36
C ILE A 114 -24.86 -5.59 41.91
N PRO A 115 -25.80 -5.84 42.84
CA PRO A 115 -27.18 -6.19 42.48
C PRO A 115 -27.93 -4.99 41.88
N ALA A 116 -29.02 -5.26 41.17
CA ALA A 116 -29.87 -4.21 40.61
C ALA A 116 -30.34 -3.22 41.67
N GLY A 117 -30.24 -1.92 41.38
CA GLY A 117 -30.57 -0.81 42.28
C GLY A 117 -29.48 -0.49 43.32
N ALA A 118 -28.35 -1.19 43.32
CA ALA A 118 -27.22 -0.90 44.21
C ALA A 118 -26.07 -0.20 43.47
N SER A 119 -25.13 0.33 44.25
CA SER A 119 -23.90 0.95 43.74
C SER A 119 -22.68 0.26 44.35
N GLY A 120 -21.56 0.32 43.65
CA GLY A 120 -20.28 -0.23 44.10
C GLY A 120 -19.12 0.45 43.40
N THR A 121 -17.96 0.47 44.06
CA THR A 121 -16.72 1.00 43.50
C THR A 121 -15.83 -0.16 43.09
N VAL A 122 -15.42 -0.16 41.82
CA VAL A 122 -14.51 -1.15 41.25
C VAL A 122 -13.19 -0.46 40.98
N HIS A 123 -12.11 -1.01 41.51
CA HIS A 123 -10.76 -0.53 41.28
C HIS A 123 -9.91 -1.64 40.64
N VAL A 124 -9.04 -1.26 39.69
CA VAL A 124 -8.08 -2.18 39.09
C VAL A 124 -6.77 -1.49 38.76
N PHE A 125 -5.68 -2.17 39.10
CA PHE A 125 -4.31 -1.77 38.80
C PHE A 125 -3.67 -2.78 37.84
N ILE A 126 -3.17 -2.30 36.70
CA ILE A 126 -2.58 -3.09 35.61
C ILE A 126 -1.14 -2.59 35.41
N PRO A 127 -0.13 -3.29 35.97
CA PRO A 127 1.25 -2.86 35.83
C PRO A 127 1.94 -3.40 34.57
N GLY A 128 2.92 -2.64 34.07
CA GLY A 128 3.96 -3.12 33.16
C GLY A 128 3.49 -3.39 31.73
N ILE A 129 2.57 -2.58 31.20
CA ILE A 129 2.13 -2.70 29.81
C ILE A 129 3.25 -2.19 28.88
N GLU A 130 3.80 -3.07 28.05
CA GLU A 130 4.86 -2.74 27.09
C GLU A 130 4.29 -2.20 25.75
N ASN A 131 5.16 -1.74 24.83
CA ASN A 131 4.81 -1.30 23.47
C ASN A 131 3.75 -0.18 23.39
N VAL A 132 3.86 0.80 24.27
CA VAL A 132 2.89 1.89 24.46
C VAL A 132 3.40 3.27 24.07
N LEU A 133 4.71 3.41 23.84
CA LEU A 133 5.36 4.66 23.43
C LEU A 133 5.74 4.60 21.95
N TYR A 134 5.56 5.71 21.24
CA TYR A 134 5.80 5.81 19.80
C TYR A 134 6.69 7.01 19.48
N PRO A 135 7.43 7.03 18.36
CA PRO A 135 8.13 8.25 17.93
C PRO A 135 7.14 9.41 17.76
N ASP A 136 7.52 10.60 18.22
CA ASP A 136 6.77 11.81 17.87
C ASP A 136 7.02 12.15 16.39
N TRP A 137 5.92 12.44 15.69
CA TRP A 137 5.91 12.63 14.24
C TRP A 137 6.31 14.04 13.81
N ASP A 138 6.18 15.02 14.70
CA ASP A 138 6.54 16.42 14.48
C ASP A 138 7.98 16.70 14.91
N ASP A 139 8.45 16.05 15.97
CA ASP A 139 9.78 16.22 16.53
C ASP A 139 10.38 14.86 16.90
N GLU A 140 11.23 14.31 16.03
CA GLU A 140 11.83 13.01 16.28
C GLU A 140 12.50 12.94 17.66
N THR A 141 13.04 14.05 18.22
CA THR A 141 13.70 14.06 19.55
C THR A 141 12.77 13.75 20.73
N TYR A 142 11.46 13.74 20.49
CA TYR A 142 10.42 13.40 21.44
C TYR A 142 9.84 12.00 21.18
N THR A 143 9.27 11.44 22.23
CA THR A 143 8.39 10.28 22.15
C THR A 143 6.98 10.72 22.47
N SER A 144 6.02 10.15 21.75
CA SER A 144 4.58 10.34 21.90
C SER A 144 4.00 9.26 22.81
N ALA A 145 3.17 9.70 23.74
CA ALA A 145 2.44 8.90 24.72
C ALA A 145 0.96 9.29 24.63
N SER A 146 0.17 8.51 23.88
CA SER A 146 -1.28 8.69 23.71
C SER A 146 -2.00 7.51 24.32
N PHE A 147 -3.11 7.77 25.00
CA PHE A 147 -3.90 6.76 25.70
C PHE A 147 -5.38 7.10 25.66
N ALA A 148 -6.18 6.08 25.34
CA ALA A 148 -7.63 6.12 25.45
C ALA A 148 -8.10 5.11 26.51
N PRO A 149 -8.88 5.55 27.53
CA PRO A 149 -9.38 4.67 28.57
C PRO A 149 -10.48 3.73 28.08
N THR A 150 -10.79 2.69 28.86
CA THR A 150 -11.90 1.77 28.60
C THR A 150 -13.22 2.53 28.49
N TRP A 151 -14.06 2.17 27.51
CA TRP A 151 -15.45 2.62 27.41
C TRP A 151 -16.40 1.42 27.38
N PHE A 152 -17.64 1.65 27.78
CA PHE A 152 -18.70 0.63 27.87
C PHE A 152 -19.67 0.72 26.69
N GLY A 153 -20.38 -0.37 26.40
CA GLY A 153 -21.41 -0.38 25.36
C GLY A 153 -22.50 0.65 25.64
N SER A 154 -22.77 1.55 24.68
CA SER A 154 -23.81 2.60 24.80
C SER A 154 -25.23 2.04 25.01
N GLU A 155 -25.44 0.76 24.71
CA GLU A 155 -26.67 0.03 25.00
C GLU A 155 -26.82 -0.39 26.47
N PHE A 156 -25.73 -0.42 27.24
CA PHE A 156 -25.70 -0.85 28.64
C PHE A 156 -25.52 0.33 29.60
N VAL A 157 -24.70 1.32 29.24
CA VAL A 157 -24.41 2.47 30.10
C VAL A 157 -25.29 3.68 29.77
N SER A 158 -25.70 4.42 30.80
CA SER A 158 -26.44 5.67 30.66
C SER A 158 -26.00 6.70 31.71
N GLY A 159 -26.54 7.92 31.62
CA GLY A 159 -26.21 9.01 32.52
C GLY A 159 -24.96 9.78 32.11
N THR A 160 -24.45 10.59 33.05
CA THR A 160 -23.22 11.38 32.88
C THR A 160 -22.18 10.94 33.91
N THR A 161 -20.91 10.98 33.53
CA THR A 161 -19.79 10.53 34.36
C THR A 161 -18.97 11.71 34.84
N ASP A 162 -18.71 11.77 36.15
CA ASP A 162 -17.67 12.62 36.71
C ASP A 162 -16.29 12.02 36.36
N PHE A 163 -15.67 12.53 35.29
CA PHE A 163 -14.51 11.94 34.64
C PHE A 163 -13.23 12.70 34.98
N THR A 164 -12.22 11.98 35.50
CA THR A 164 -10.85 12.49 35.66
C THR A 164 -9.82 11.57 34.99
N MET A 165 -9.00 12.13 34.10
CA MET A 165 -7.82 11.49 33.51
C MET A 165 -6.56 12.19 34.02
N THR A 166 -5.59 11.44 34.51
CA THR A 166 -4.29 11.98 34.93
C THR A 166 -3.14 11.17 34.35
N PHE A 167 -2.30 11.84 33.56
CA PHE A 167 -1.01 11.29 33.15
C PHE A 167 0.04 11.64 34.18
N HIS A 168 0.82 10.64 34.59
CA HIS A 168 2.03 10.77 35.38
C HIS A 168 3.23 10.52 34.46
N LEU A 169 3.93 11.59 34.09
CA LEU A 169 5.05 11.51 33.15
C LEU A 169 6.28 10.86 33.81
N PRO A 170 7.30 10.46 33.02
CA PRO A 170 8.52 9.89 33.57
C PRO A 170 9.19 10.79 34.62
N PRO A 171 9.87 10.19 35.62
CA PRO A 171 10.48 10.94 36.72
C PRO A 171 11.64 11.83 36.25
N ASN A 172 11.99 12.83 37.08
CA ASN A 172 13.15 13.72 36.92
C ASN A 172 13.13 14.63 35.68
N MET A 173 11.97 14.82 35.04
CA MET A 173 11.82 15.69 33.88
C MET A 173 11.72 17.16 34.26
N ASN A 174 12.26 18.04 33.40
CA ASN A 174 12.10 19.48 33.58
C ASN A 174 10.65 19.90 33.21
N PRO A 175 9.96 20.71 34.03
CA PRO A 175 8.57 21.11 33.78
C PRO A 175 8.27 21.77 32.44
N GLU A 176 9.27 22.37 31.78
CA GLU A 176 9.11 23.04 30.48
C GLU A 176 9.30 22.10 29.27
N GLU A 177 9.80 20.89 29.49
CA GLU A 177 10.10 19.94 28.41
C GLU A 177 8.88 19.22 27.83
N PRO A 178 7.94 18.67 28.64
CA PRO A 178 6.82 17.91 28.09
C PRO A 178 5.78 18.83 27.45
N ARG A 179 5.05 18.27 26.49
CA ARG A 179 4.00 18.95 25.72
C ARG A 179 2.74 18.09 25.78
N TRP A 180 1.57 18.70 25.93
CA TRP A 180 0.30 17.98 25.80
C TRP A 180 -0.23 18.04 24.36
N HIS A 181 -1.01 17.04 23.98
CA HIS A 181 -1.72 17.02 22.70
C HIS A 181 -3.06 17.76 22.81
N ASN A 182 -3.79 17.85 21.70
CA ASN A 182 -5.14 18.38 21.72
C ASN A 182 -6.05 17.51 22.59
N SER A 183 -6.75 18.15 23.52
CA SER A 183 -7.68 17.47 24.43
C SER A 183 -8.98 17.08 23.73
N PRO A 184 -9.64 15.98 24.14
CA PRO A 184 -10.90 15.55 23.55
C PRO A 184 -12.05 16.52 23.87
N GLU A 185 -13.08 16.49 23.04
CA GLU A 185 -14.28 17.31 23.22
C GLU A 185 -14.95 17.02 24.57
N GLY A 186 -15.35 18.08 25.29
CA GLY A 186 -15.93 17.97 26.62
C GLY A 186 -14.91 18.10 27.76
N PHE A 187 -13.61 18.17 27.43
CA PHE A 187 -12.53 18.44 28.38
C PHE A 187 -11.90 19.82 28.14
N PRO A 188 -11.22 20.40 29.15
CA PRO A 188 -10.43 21.62 28.98
C PRO A 188 -9.39 21.46 27.87
N ALA A 189 -9.16 22.52 27.09
CA ALA A 189 -8.18 22.49 25.99
C ALA A 189 -6.76 22.18 26.48
N GLU A 190 -6.39 22.71 27.64
CA GLU A 190 -5.11 22.48 28.31
C GLU A 190 -5.34 21.69 29.61
N PRO A 191 -4.52 20.67 29.92
CA PRO A 191 -4.59 19.97 31.19
C PRO A 191 -4.17 20.87 32.35
N GLN A 192 -4.68 20.58 33.54
CA GLN A 192 -4.10 21.09 34.77
C GLN A 192 -2.75 20.41 34.99
N THR A 193 -1.70 21.21 35.14
CA THR A 193 -0.34 20.72 35.39
C THR A 193 -0.03 20.71 36.89
N GLY A 194 0.75 19.74 37.33
CA GLY A 194 1.11 19.59 38.75
C GLY A 194 2.23 18.59 38.96
N PHE A 195 2.38 18.16 40.21
CA PHE A 195 3.30 17.09 40.59
C PHE A 195 2.58 16.07 41.46
N ASP A 196 2.88 14.79 41.25
CA ASP A 196 2.41 13.73 42.13
C ASP A 196 3.27 13.59 43.40
N ALA A 197 2.90 12.66 44.28
CA ALA A 197 3.61 12.41 45.53
C ALA A 197 5.08 11.97 45.35
N ASN A 198 5.44 11.49 44.16
CA ASN A 198 6.80 11.06 43.80
C ASN A 198 7.56 12.15 43.03
N GLY A 199 6.98 13.34 42.85
CA GLY A 199 7.57 14.44 42.12
C GLY A 199 7.52 14.27 40.59
N ARG A 200 6.72 13.36 40.05
CA ARG A 200 6.48 13.26 38.60
C ARG A 200 5.57 14.40 38.16
N ILE A 201 5.80 14.94 36.97
CA ILE A 201 4.91 15.93 36.36
C ILE A 201 3.57 15.24 36.04
N THR A 202 2.46 15.90 36.39
CA THR A 202 1.11 15.40 36.09
C THR A 202 0.39 16.29 35.10
N TYR A 203 -0.29 15.69 34.13
CA TYR A 203 -1.29 16.36 33.28
C TYR A 203 -2.68 15.79 33.59
N THR A 204 -3.58 16.65 34.08
CA THR A 204 -4.92 16.24 34.52
C THR A 204 -6.01 16.91 33.69
N TRP A 205 -6.88 16.09 33.11
CA TRP A 205 -8.10 16.52 32.44
C TRP A 205 -9.31 16.11 33.28
N TYR A 206 -10.22 17.06 33.48
CA TYR A 206 -11.43 16.87 34.28
C TYR A 206 -12.66 17.28 33.48
N SER A 207 -13.68 16.42 33.46
CA SER A 207 -14.99 16.74 32.91
C SER A 207 -16.10 16.26 33.86
N PRO A 208 -16.94 17.16 34.40
CA PRO A 208 -18.03 16.77 35.28
C PRO A 208 -19.20 16.11 34.54
N ASN A 209 -19.20 16.13 33.20
CA ASN A 209 -20.26 15.58 32.36
C ASN A 209 -19.65 14.73 31.23
N GLY A 210 -18.70 13.86 31.58
CA GLY A 210 -18.15 12.87 30.67
C GLY A 210 -19.18 11.81 30.28
N ASP A 211 -18.84 11.00 29.28
CA ASP A 211 -19.65 9.91 28.75
C ASP A 211 -18.83 8.61 28.75
N ALA A 212 -19.15 7.68 29.66
CA ALA A 212 -18.47 6.40 29.79
C ALA A 212 -18.68 5.44 28.60
N SER A 213 -19.54 5.78 27.64
CA SER A 213 -19.67 5.05 26.38
C SER A 213 -18.80 5.60 25.24
N ARG A 214 -18.20 6.78 25.44
CA ARG A 214 -17.48 7.51 24.40
C ARG A 214 -15.99 7.21 24.45
N PHE A 215 -15.40 7.10 23.26
CA PHE A 215 -13.96 7.11 23.08
C PHE A 215 -13.36 8.50 23.35
N TYR A 216 -12.39 8.58 24.26
CA TYR A 216 -11.61 9.78 24.56
C TYR A 216 -10.12 9.49 24.42
N ASP A 217 -9.42 10.20 23.54
CA ASP A 217 -7.96 10.07 23.38
C ASP A 217 -7.27 11.25 24.04
N PHE A 218 -6.31 10.96 24.93
CA PHE A 218 -5.48 11.94 25.61
C PHE A 218 -4.02 11.68 25.23
N GLY A 219 -3.22 12.73 25.14
CA GLY A 219 -1.86 12.59 24.68
C GLY A 219 -0.88 13.59 25.27
N ALA A 220 0.36 13.17 25.36
CA ALA A 220 1.50 13.99 25.69
C ALA A 220 2.73 13.53 24.89
N SER A 221 3.67 14.44 24.68
CA SER A 221 4.99 14.14 24.16
C SER A 221 6.05 14.61 25.14
N PHE A 222 7.11 13.82 25.32
CA PHE A 222 8.25 14.18 26.16
C PHE A 222 9.59 13.76 25.52
N PRO A 223 10.74 14.32 25.93
CA PRO A 223 12.02 13.97 25.33
C PRO A 223 12.31 12.48 25.43
N ARG A 224 12.72 11.86 24.32
CA ARG A 224 12.94 10.41 24.25
C ARG A 224 14.06 9.92 25.18
N THR A 225 14.87 10.81 25.74
CA THR A 225 15.98 10.51 26.67
C THR A 225 15.52 10.04 28.05
N TYR A 226 14.24 10.22 28.39
CA TYR A 226 13.67 9.78 29.68
C TYR A 226 13.23 8.31 29.68
N VAL A 227 13.34 7.62 28.55
CA VAL A 227 13.00 6.20 28.40
C VAL A 227 14.03 5.48 27.51
N PRO A 228 14.16 4.15 27.57
CA PRO A 228 15.05 3.40 26.71
C PRO A 228 14.65 3.52 25.23
N ALA A 229 15.62 3.46 24.32
CA ALA A 229 15.33 3.60 22.88
C ALA A 229 14.53 2.39 22.34
N GLU A 230 14.72 1.23 22.94
CA GLU A 230 14.05 -0.03 22.62
C GLU A 230 12.58 -0.09 23.05
N SER A 231 12.16 0.73 24.01
CA SER A 231 10.77 0.79 24.46
C SER A 231 9.88 1.65 23.56
N ILE A 232 10.50 2.40 22.63
CA ILE A 232 9.79 3.21 21.64
C ILE A 232 9.40 2.29 20.49
N TYR A 233 8.14 1.86 20.51
CA TYR A 233 7.58 0.94 19.55
C TYR A 233 7.39 1.62 18.20
N THR A 234 8.09 1.10 17.19
CA THR A 234 7.85 1.43 15.78
C THR A 234 7.08 0.27 15.15
N PRO A 235 5.77 0.41 14.87
CA PRO A 235 5.04 -0.68 14.26
C PRO A 235 5.69 -1.06 12.91
N PRO A 236 5.83 -2.36 12.61
CA PRO A 236 6.24 -2.77 11.27
C PRO A 236 5.24 -2.22 10.25
N PRO A 237 5.68 -1.85 9.03
CA PRO A 237 4.78 -1.29 8.02
C PRO A 237 3.58 -2.20 7.82
N GLU A 238 2.37 -1.65 7.98
CA GLU A 238 1.13 -2.43 8.00
C GLU A 238 1.02 -3.35 6.78
N PRO A 239 0.58 -4.61 6.94
CA PRO A 239 0.20 -5.44 5.82
C PRO A 239 -0.96 -4.77 5.06
N LEU A 240 -0.94 -4.87 3.73
CA LEU A 240 -1.93 -4.27 2.80
C LEU A 240 -3.39 -4.75 2.98
N ILE A 241 -3.69 -5.51 4.03
CA ILE A 241 -4.94 -6.22 4.24
C ILE A 241 -5.27 -6.22 5.75
N SER A 242 -6.43 -5.69 6.14
CA SER A 242 -6.92 -5.73 7.52
C SER A 242 -7.58 -7.08 7.88
N ASP A 243 -7.56 -7.45 9.16
CA ASP A 243 -8.17 -8.68 9.68
C ASP A 243 -9.69 -8.75 9.48
N ASP A 244 -10.36 -7.60 9.32
CA ASP A 244 -11.77 -7.52 8.93
C ASP A 244 -12.00 -8.02 7.50
N MET A 245 -11.06 -7.74 6.60
CA MET A 245 -11.10 -8.27 5.23
C MET A 245 -10.89 -9.79 5.23
N MET A 246 -10.09 -10.31 6.17
CA MET A 246 -9.92 -11.75 6.39
C MET A 246 -11.19 -12.41 6.95
N THR A 247 -11.86 -11.80 7.93
CA THR A 247 -13.07 -12.39 8.52
C THR A 247 -14.25 -12.43 7.52
N LEU A 248 -14.37 -11.41 6.66
CA LEU A 248 -15.32 -11.39 5.54
C LEU A 248 -15.00 -12.46 4.47
N LEU A 249 -13.71 -12.77 4.28
CA LEU A 249 -13.21 -13.82 3.37
C LEU A 249 -13.52 -15.24 3.87
N PHE A 250 -13.55 -15.48 5.19
CA PHE A 250 -13.72 -16.82 5.77
C PHE A 250 -15.15 -17.18 6.18
N VAL A 251 -15.99 -16.21 6.56
CA VAL A 251 -17.31 -16.51 7.17
C VAL A 251 -18.50 -16.23 6.23
N GLY A 252 -18.38 -15.26 5.31
CA GLY A 252 -19.55 -14.70 4.61
C GLY A 252 -19.78 -15.10 3.15
N GLY A 253 -18.86 -15.77 2.46
CA GLY A 253 -18.96 -15.82 1.00
C GLY A 253 -18.17 -16.91 0.30
N CYS A 254 -18.53 -18.18 0.52
CA CYS A 254 -17.92 -19.32 -0.20
C CYS A 254 -18.23 -19.34 -1.71
N PHE A 255 -19.16 -18.52 -2.24
CA PHE A 255 -19.51 -18.55 -3.66
C PHE A 255 -19.17 -17.27 -4.46
N ALA A 256 -19.09 -16.09 -3.82
CA ALA A 256 -18.78 -14.83 -4.52
C ALA A 256 -17.27 -14.52 -4.59
N SER A 257 -16.50 -14.97 -3.60
CA SER A 257 -15.05 -14.71 -3.49
C SER A 257 -14.23 -15.38 -4.61
N LEU A 258 -14.60 -16.60 -5.02
CA LEU A 258 -13.93 -17.36 -6.08
C LEU A 258 -13.98 -16.68 -7.47
N PHE A 259 -15.05 -15.96 -7.78
CA PHE A 259 -15.27 -15.41 -9.13
C PHE A 259 -14.97 -13.90 -9.25
N VAL A 260 -14.89 -13.16 -8.15
CA VAL A 260 -14.63 -11.71 -8.18
C VAL A 260 -13.32 -11.36 -7.47
N VAL A 261 -13.11 -11.89 -6.25
CA VAL A 261 -12.00 -11.48 -5.39
C VAL A 261 -10.69 -12.13 -5.83
N PHE A 262 -10.66 -13.44 -6.08
CA PHE A 262 -9.45 -14.11 -6.60
C PHE A 262 -8.95 -13.56 -7.95
N PRO A 263 -9.79 -13.34 -8.98
CA PRO A 263 -9.32 -12.71 -10.20
C PRO A 263 -8.94 -11.23 -10.03
N PHE A 264 -9.59 -10.49 -9.11
CA PHE A 264 -9.19 -9.11 -8.79
C PHE A 264 -7.85 -9.05 -8.05
N LEU A 265 -7.61 -9.95 -7.09
CA LEU A 265 -6.34 -10.08 -6.37
C LEU A 265 -5.23 -10.60 -7.31
N ALA A 266 -5.52 -11.54 -8.19
CA ALA A 266 -4.58 -11.96 -9.23
C ALA A 266 -4.29 -10.79 -10.20
N ALA A 267 -5.30 -9.98 -10.55
CA ALA A 267 -5.10 -8.77 -11.36
C ALA A 267 -4.26 -7.71 -10.62
N GLN A 268 -4.45 -7.51 -9.32
CA GLN A 268 -3.69 -6.55 -8.52
C GLN A 268 -2.27 -7.05 -8.22
N ALA A 269 -2.09 -8.33 -7.90
CA ALA A 269 -0.78 -8.96 -7.72
C ALA A 269 0.01 -8.98 -9.02
N THR A 270 -0.63 -9.28 -10.15
CA THR A 270 0.02 -9.17 -11.47
C THR A 270 0.31 -7.71 -11.82
N ARG A 271 -0.54 -6.75 -11.45
CA ARG A 271 -0.26 -5.30 -11.62
C ARG A 271 0.90 -4.83 -10.74
N ALA A 272 0.97 -5.24 -9.48
CA ALA A 272 2.06 -4.90 -8.56
C ALA A 272 3.38 -5.55 -9.00
N ALA A 273 3.37 -6.83 -9.37
CA ALA A 273 4.52 -7.51 -9.96
C ALA A 273 4.97 -6.85 -11.28
N LYS A 274 4.02 -6.43 -12.14
CA LYS A 274 4.33 -5.66 -13.36
C LYS A 274 4.96 -4.30 -13.02
N ARG A 275 4.43 -3.56 -12.04
CA ARG A 275 5.00 -2.27 -11.61
C ARG A 275 6.42 -2.42 -11.07
N ARG A 276 6.69 -3.46 -10.29
CA ARG A 276 8.05 -3.74 -9.79
C ARG A 276 9.03 -4.08 -10.91
N LYS A 277 8.59 -4.81 -11.94
CA LYS A 277 9.42 -5.12 -13.12
C LYS A 277 9.81 -3.88 -13.92
N LEU A 278 9.15 -2.74 -13.73
CA LEU A 278 9.52 -1.45 -14.33
C LEU A 278 10.52 -0.66 -13.47
N GLN A 279 10.71 -1.02 -12.19
CA GLN A 279 11.61 -0.31 -11.28
C GLN A 279 13.06 -0.79 -11.45
N TYR A 280 13.73 -0.28 -12.48
CA TYR A 280 15.10 -0.70 -12.83
C TYR A 280 16.18 -0.04 -11.98
N LEU A 281 15.90 1.12 -11.37
CA LEU A 281 16.83 1.88 -10.55
C LEU A 281 16.56 1.65 -9.06
N PRO A 282 17.59 1.45 -8.22
CA PRO A 282 17.41 1.25 -6.79
C PRO A 282 16.88 2.53 -6.12
N PRO A 283 16.01 2.42 -5.09
CA PRO A 283 15.56 3.55 -4.28
C PRO A 283 16.72 4.01 -3.39
N LYS A 284 17.67 4.77 -3.94
CA LYS A 284 18.67 5.46 -3.13
C LYS A 284 18.02 6.75 -2.65
N ILE A 285 18.04 6.97 -1.33
CA ILE A 285 17.72 8.25 -0.70
C ILE A 285 18.63 9.27 -1.38
N SER A 286 18.06 10.03 -2.32
CA SER A 286 18.78 11.06 -3.02
C SER A 286 18.95 12.18 -2.01
N ILE A 287 20.16 12.32 -1.47
CA ILE A 287 20.64 13.61 -0.98
C ILE A 287 20.29 14.60 -2.09
N GLU A 288 19.41 15.55 -1.80
CA GLU A 288 18.86 16.48 -2.79
C GLU A 288 20.00 17.18 -3.55
N GLY A 289 20.37 16.60 -4.68
CA GLY A 289 21.40 17.13 -5.57
C GLY A 289 20.86 18.36 -6.29
N HIS A 290 21.68 19.40 -6.38
CA HIS A 290 21.30 20.67 -6.99
C HIS A 290 21.22 20.55 -8.54
N GLY A 291 20.02 20.33 -9.07
CA GLY A 291 19.67 20.57 -10.49
C GLY A 291 19.46 19.35 -11.40
N ILE A 292 19.17 19.64 -12.68
CA ILE A 292 18.80 18.67 -13.73
C ILE A 292 19.98 18.06 -14.48
N LYS A 293 19.94 16.75 -14.77
CA LYS A 293 20.92 16.10 -15.66
C LYS A 293 20.57 16.31 -17.14
N ARG A 294 21.30 17.21 -17.81
CA ARG A 294 21.22 17.40 -19.27
C ARG A 294 22.11 16.39 -20.02
N GLY A 295 21.76 16.12 -21.28
CA GLY A 295 22.57 15.30 -22.21
C GLY A 295 22.34 13.80 -22.14
N LEU A 296 21.24 13.33 -21.56
CA LEU A 296 20.78 11.95 -21.76
C LEU A 296 20.21 11.79 -23.17
N THR A 297 20.45 10.64 -23.78
CA THR A 297 19.76 10.25 -25.02
C THR A 297 18.29 9.94 -24.73
N ALA A 298 17.43 9.89 -25.76
CA ALA A 298 16.03 9.52 -25.56
C ALA A 298 15.87 8.11 -24.96
N VAL A 299 16.76 7.18 -25.34
CA VAL A 299 16.82 5.81 -24.80
C VAL A 299 17.23 5.82 -23.32
N GLU A 300 18.20 6.64 -22.94
CA GLU A 300 18.61 6.81 -21.54
C GLU A 300 17.53 7.48 -20.68
N ALA A 301 16.82 8.46 -21.25
CA ALA A 301 15.65 9.08 -20.62
C ALA A 301 14.51 8.07 -20.44
N ALA A 302 14.30 7.15 -21.39
CA ALA A 302 13.31 6.08 -21.27
C ALA A 302 13.59 5.13 -20.09
N ILE A 303 14.87 4.82 -19.84
CA ILE A 303 15.29 4.04 -18.65
C ILE A 303 15.03 4.84 -17.36
N LEU A 304 15.38 6.12 -17.34
CA LEU A 304 15.16 6.98 -16.16
C LEU A 304 13.66 7.12 -15.82
N MET A 305 12.82 7.17 -16.85
CA MET A 305 11.36 7.23 -16.78
C MET A 305 10.69 5.87 -16.59
N GLU A 306 11.46 4.79 -16.40
CA GLU A 306 10.96 3.44 -16.15
C GLU A 306 9.98 2.93 -17.23
N GLN A 307 10.30 3.22 -18.51
CA GLN A 307 9.51 2.73 -19.63
C GLN A 307 9.62 1.20 -19.78
N PRO A 308 8.63 0.54 -20.42
CA PRO A 308 8.71 -0.88 -20.73
C PRO A 308 9.97 -1.26 -21.55
N LEU A 309 10.61 -2.40 -21.26
CA LEU A 309 11.88 -2.79 -21.89
C LEU A 309 11.74 -3.10 -23.39
N ASP A 310 10.63 -3.67 -23.81
CA ASP A 310 10.27 -3.86 -25.22
C ASP A 310 10.28 -2.55 -26.00
N LYS A 311 9.71 -1.51 -25.39
CA LYS A 311 9.72 -0.15 -25.94
C LYS A 311 11.14 0.40 -26.02
N ILE A 312 11.95 0.25 -24.96
CA ILE A 312 13.35 0.68 -24.94
C ILE A 312 14.17 -0.02 -26.04
N LEU A 313 14.05 -1.34 -26.17
CA LEU A 313 14.74 -2.10 -27.22
C LEU A 313 14.27 -1.70 -28.62
N THR A 314 12.99 -1.38 -28.78
CA THR A 314 12.46 -0.86 -30.04
C THR A 314 13.02 0.52 -30.35
N MET A 315 13.14 1.41 -29.37
CA MET A 315 13.80 2.71 -29.56
C MET A 315 15.26 2.55 -30.01
N ILE A 316 15.97 1.56 -29.46
CA ILE A 316 17.35 1.20 -29.90
C ILE A 316 17.33 0.73 -31.36
N LEU A 317 16.40 -0.15 -31.75
CA LEU A 317 16.25 -0.61 -33.12
C LEU A 317 16.00 0.53 -34.10
N PHE A 318 15.07 1.45 -33.78
CA PHE A 318 14.79 2.60 -34.63
C PHE A 318 16.00 3.54 -34.75
N GLY A 319 16.74 3.76 -33.66
CA GLY A 319 18.00 4.52 -33.68
C GLY A 319 19.03 3.91 -34.66
N ILE A 320 19.20 2.59 -34.61
CA ILE A 320 20.10 1.83 -35.50
C ILE A 320 19.66 1.94 -36.96
N ILE A 321 18.36 1.77 -37.25
CA ILE A 321 17.81 1.85 -38.61
C ILE A 321 17.93 3.27 -39.18
N LYS A 322 17.65 4.28 -38.36
CA LYS A 322 17.76 5.70 -38.72
C LYS A 322 19.22 6.07 -39.04
N LYS A 323 20.17 5.56 -38.25
CA LYS A 323 21.62 5.71 -38.48
C LYS A 323 22.16 4.87 -39.65
N GLY A 324 21.33 4.01 -40.25
CA GLY A 324 21.72 3.16 -41.38
C GLY A 324 22.62 1.99 -41.00
N ALA A 325 22.69 1.63 -39.72
CA ALA A 325 23.52 0.55 -39.22
C ALA A 325 22.91 -0.85 -39.40
N ALA A 326 21.59 -0.93 -39.62
CA ALA A 326 20.90 -2.15 -40.00
C ALA A 326 19.64 -1.86 -40.82
N SER A 327 19.16 -2.86 -41.55
CA SER A 327 17.83 -2.89 -42.17
C SER A 327 17.07 -4.15 -41.75
N VAL A 328 15.74 -4.07 -41.72
CA VAL A 328 14.86 -5.19 -41.34
C VAL A 328 14.67 -6.10 -42.54
N LYS A 329 15.12 -7.36 -42.43
CA LYS A 329 14.95 -8.38 -43.46
C LYS A 329 13.61 -9.10 -43.32
N THR A 330 13.27 -9.50 -42.10
CA THR A 330 11.97 -10.10 -41.75
C THR A 330 11.47 -9.51 -40.44
N ARG A 331 10.15 -9.31 -40.31
CA ARG A 331 9.53 -8.72 -39.09
C ARG A 331 9.28 -9.76 -37.98
N SER A 332 8.89 -10.97 -38.36
CA SER A 332 8.56 -12.06 -37.42
C SER A 332 8.99 -13.42 -38.01
N PRO A 333 10.03 -14.08 -37.46
CA PRO A 333 10.95 -13.57 -36.44
C PRO A 333 11.77 -12.39 -36.97
N LEU A 334 12.17 -11.48 -36.09
CA LEU A 334 12.95 -10.31 -36.49
C LEU A 334 14.37 -10.73 -36.92
N GLU A 335 14.69 -10.49 -38.18
CA GLU A 335 16.04 -10.61 -38.72
C GLU A 335 16.52 -9.26 -39.24
N LEU A 336 17.77 -8.93 -38.92
CA LEU A 336 18.41 -7.69 -39.33
C LEU A 336 19.53 -8.00 -40.32
N ASP A 337 19.57 -7.23 -41.41
CA ASP A 337 20.75 -7.14 -42.27
C ASP A 337 21.64 -6.01 -41.73
N ILE A 338 22.78 -6.39 -41.15
CA ILE A 338 23.67 -5.49 -40.41
C ILE A 338 24.68 -4.90 -41.40
N ALA A 339 24.76 -3.57 -41.47
CA ALA A 339 25.70 -2.90 -42.35
C ALA A 339 27.15 -3.23 -41.96
N SER A 340 27.97 -3.53 -42.97
CA SER A 340 29.41 -3.77 -42.82
C SER A 340 30.18 -2.93 -43.85
N PRO A 341 31.01 -1.95 -43.43
CA PRO A 341 31.31 -1.58 -42.04
C PRO A 341 30.15 -0.84 -41.35
N ALA A 342 30.14 -0.87 -40.01
CA ALA A 342 29.15 -0.13 -39.23
C ALA A 342 29.39 1.39 -39.33
N PRO A 343 28.33 2.22 -39.41
CA PRO A 343 28.47 3.67 -39.47
C PRO A 343 29.05 4.24 -38.16
N GLU A 344 29.74 5.38 -38.28
CA GLU A 344 30.26 6.11 -37.12
C GLU A 344 29.13 6.75 -36.28
N GLY A 345 29.36 6.97 -34.99
CA GLY A 345 28.38 7.64 -34.10
C GLY A 345 27.33 6.73 -33.45
N LEU A 346 27.55 5.42 -33.44
CA LEU A 346 26.74 4.48 -32.67
C LEU A 346 27.03 4.61 -31.17
N HIS A 347 25.98 4.64 -30.35
CA HIS A 347 26.09 4.57 -28.90
C HIS A 347 26.46 3.16 -28.46
N GLN A 348 27.05 3.02 -27.27
CA GLN A 348 27.47 1.72 -26.75
C GLN A 348 26.33 0.69 -26.72
N TYR A 349 25.13 1.10 -26.32
CA TYR A 349 23.95 0.23 -26.29
C TYR A 349 23.48 -0.18 -27.71
N GLU A 350 23.73 0.61 -28.75
CA GLU A 350 23.41 0.27 -30.14
C GLU A 350 24.43 -0.75 -30.68
N THR A 351 25.71 -0.56 -30.37
CA THR A 351 26.77 -1.52 -30.73
C THR A 351 26.55 -2.87 -30.05
N ASP A 352 26.22 -2.86 -28.76
CA ASP A 352 25.91 -4.08 -27.99
C ASP A 352 24.64 -4.77 -28.54
N PHE A 353 23.62 -4.00 -28.95
CA PHE A 353 22.43 -4.54 -29.60
C PHE A 353 22.76 -5.20 -30.94
N LEU A 354 23.55 -4.56 -31.81
CA LEU A 354 24.00 -5.16 -33.07
C LEU A 354 24.81 -6.44 -32.84
N LYS A 355 25.65 -6.46 -31.80
CA LYS A 355 26.39 -7.67 -31.39
C LYS A 355 25.44 -8.81 -31.01
N ALA A 356 24.36 -8.53 -30.30
CA ALA A 356 23.36 -9.54 -29.97
C ALA A 356 22.70 -10.13 -31.22
N PHE A 357 22.38 -9.31 -32.22
CA PHE A 357 21.76 -9.76 -33.47
C PHE A 357 22.69 -10.49 -34.44
N ARG A 358 24.01 -10.49 -34.19
CA ARG A 358 24.95 -11.38 -34.88
C ARG A 358 24.87 -12.83 -34.39
N GLN A 359 24.23 -13.08 -33.24
CA GLN A 359 24.04 -14.43 -32.73
C GLN A 359 22.92 -15.14 -33.52
N SER A 360 23.22 -16.32 -34.03
CA SER A 360 22.26 -17.16 -34.74
C SER A 360 21.27 -17.84 -33.80
N LEU A 361 21.70 -18.18 -32.58
CA LEU A 361 20.88 -18.84 -31.56
C LEU A 361 20.07 -17.83 -30.74
N ALA A 362 18.76 -18.05 -30.62
CA ALA A 362 17.82 -17.14 -29.96
C ALA A 362 18.13 -16.94 -28.45
N ASN A 363 18.52 -17.99 -27.75
CA ASN A 363 18.89 -17.93 -26.33
C ASN A 363 20.16 -17.10 -26.09
N LEU A 364 21.18 -17.23 -26.94
CA LEU A 364 22.41 -16.43 -26.85
C LEU A 364 22.12 -14.95 -27.16
N ARG A 365 21.29 -14.69 -28.18
CA ARG A 365 20.80 -13.35 -28.49
C ARG A 365 20.07 -12.73 -27.30
N GLN A 366 19.18 -13.47 -26.66
CA GLN A 366 18.44 -13.00 -25.47
C GLN A 366 19.39 -12.67 -24.30
N GLY A 367 20.42 -13.49 -24.08
CA GLY A 367 21.46 -13.22 -23.07
C GLY A 367 22.22 -11.92 -23.33
N GLU A 368 22.70 -11.70 -24.55
CA GLU A 368 23.42 -10.47 -24.94
C GLU A 368 22.51 -9.23 -24.90
N LEU A 369 21.24 -9.35 -25.27
CA LEU A 369 20.25 -8.26 -25.13
C LEU A 369 20.01 -7.91 -23.66
N ARG A 370 19.94 -8.92 -22.78
CA ARG A 370 19.83 -8.71 -21.33
C ARG A 370 21.02 -7.92 -20.80
N ASP A 371 22.23 -8.31 -21.20
CA ASP A 371 23.46 -7.65 -20.78
C ASP A 371 23.54 -6.20 -21.31
N THR A 372 23.05 -5.96 -22.54
CA THR A 372 22.93 -4.61 -23.12
C THR A 372 22.09 -3.70 -22.22
N VAL A 373 20.90 -4.17 -21.80
CA VAL A 373 20.02 -3.39 -20.92
C VAL A 373 20.65 -3.19 -19.54
N ILE A 374 21.29 -4.20 -18.96
CA ILE A 374 21.96 -4.07 -17.65
C ILE A 374 23.04 -2.99 -17.69
N LYS A 375 23.89 -2.98 -18.74
CA LYS A 375 24.92 -1.95 -18.93
C LYS A 375 24.31 -0.57 -19.10
N LEU A 376 23.22 -0.47 -19.87
CA LEU A 376 22.49 0.78 -20.08
C LEU A 376 21.92 1.33 -18.75
N VAL A 377 21.27 0.50 -17.94
CA VAL A 377 20.72 0.89 -16.63
C VAL A 377 21.83 1.38 -15.69
N ARG A 378 22.96 0.66 -15.63
CA ARG A 378 24.12 1.07 -14.84
C ARG A 378 24.69 2.41 -15.33
N GLY A 379 24.85 2.58 -16.65
CA GLY A 379 25.32 3.82 -17.24
C GLY A 379 24.40 5.02 -16.93
N VAL A 380 23.08 4.83 -16.96
CA VAL A 380 22.13 5.87 -16.55
C VAL A 380 22.23 6.16 -15.06
N SER A 381 22.31 5.13 -14.21
CA SER A 381 22.47 5.29 -12.76
C SER A 381 23.73 6.10 -12.41
N ASP A 382 24.85 5.82 -13.09
CA ASP A 382 26.11 6.55 -12.88
C ASP A 382 26.01 8.00 -13.36
N LYS A 383 25.38 8.24 -14.51
CA LYS A 383 25.13 9.60 -15.05
C LYS A 383 24.20 10.44 -14.17
N MET A 384 23.32 9.80 -13.42
CA MET A 384 22.36 10.45 -12.51
C MET A 384 22.93 10.75 -11.12
N ARG A 385 24.15 10.30 -10.81
CA ARG A 385 24.77 10.53 -9.51
C ARG A 385 24.94 12.04 -9.27
N GLY A 386 24.33 12.54 -8.19
CA GLY A 386 24.38 13.95 -7.79
C GLY A 386 23.34 14.86 -8.46
N PHE A 387 22.40 14.31 -9.24
CA PHE A 387 21.32 15.08 -9.88
C PHE A 387 19.95 14.70 -9.33
N SER A 388 19.01 15.64 -9.35
CA SER A 388 17.63 15.38 -8.95
C SER A 388 16.93 14.52 -10.00
N ARG A 389 16.53 13.30 -9.62
CA ARG A 389 15.77 12.39 -10.49
C ARG A 389 14.44 13.02 -10.90
N ARG A 390 13.70 13.57 -9.95
CA ARG A 390 12.38 14.17 -10.17
C ARG A 390 12.46 15.31 -11.20
N GLU A 391 13.40 16.24 -11.00
CA GLU A 391 13.56 17.38 -11.92
C GLU A 391 14.08 16.94 -13.30
N THR A 392 14.98 15.96 -13.34
CA THR A 392 15.52 15.44 -14.61
C THR A 392 14.43 14.75 -15.43
N VAL A 393 13.55 13.96 -14.79
CA VAL A 393 12.38 13.36 -15.45
C VAL A 393 11.46 14.45 -16.00
N ALA A 394 11.17 15.49 -15.21
CA ALA A 394 10.34 16.61 -15.66
C ALA A 394 10.95 17.33 -16.88
N TYR A 395 12.27 17.52 -16.89
CA TYR A 395 12.99 18.13 -18.01
C TYR A 395 12.85 17.33 -19.32
N TYR A 396 13.07 16.01 -19.31
CA TYR A 396 12.93 15.20 -20.53
C TYR A 396 11.48 15.03 -20.97
N LYS A 397 10.52 15.03 -20.02
CA LYS A 397 9.10 15.08 -20.35
C LYS A 397 8.74 16.35 -21.13
N ALA A 398 9.27 17.51 -20.72
CA ALA A 398 9.05 18.76 -21.44
C ALA A 398 9.65 18.77 -22.86
N ILE A 399 10.81 18.12 -23.07
CA ILE A 399 11.41 17.95 -24.41
C ILE A 399 10.49 17.12 -25.32
N MET A 400 9.98 16.00 -24.81
CA MET A 400 9.04 15.13 -25.52
C MET A 400 7.73 15.86 -25.88
N GLU A 401 7.14 16.60 -24.94
CA GLU A 401 5.93 17.39 -25.20
C GLU A 401 6.17 18.48 -26.25
N LYS A 402 7.34 19.12 -26.23
CA LYS A 402 7.74 20.11 -27.24
C LYS A 402 7.91 19.48 -28.63
N ALA A 403 8.49 18.28 -28.70
CA ALA A 403 8.64 17.52 -29.94
C ALA A 403 7.27 17.24 -30.59
N TRP A 404 6.29 16.78 -29.82
CA TRP A 404 4.94 16.55 -30.32
C TRP A 404 4.25 17.83 -30.80
N LYS A 405 4.32 18.91 -30.02
CA LYS A 405 3.78 20.22 -30.43
C LYS A 405 4.36 20.72 -31.75
N GLN A 406 5.65 20.46 -32.01
CA GLN A 406 6.30 20.85 -33.27
C GLN A 406 5.82 20.03 -34.48
N ILE A 407 5.45 18.77 -34.28
CA ILE A 407 4.90 17.90 -35.34
C ILE A 407 3.42 18.26 -35.60
N GLU A 408 2.65 18.54 -34.55
CA GLU A 408 1.25 18.93 -34.64
C GLU A 408 1.08 20.29 -35.33
N ALA A 409 1.96 21.26 -35.03
CA ALA A 409 1.95 22.58 -35.65
C ALA A 409 2.40 22.57 -37.13
N ALA A 410 2.92 21.44 -37.64
CA ALA A 410 3.35 21.33 -39.02
C ALA A 410 2.14 21.23 -39.98
N GLY A 411 1.86 22.33 -40.69
CA GLY A 411 0.72 22.45 -41.60
C GLY A 411 0.84 21.73 -42.94
N THR A 412 2.03 21.22 -43.31
CA THR A 412 2.24 20.48 -44.58
C THR A 412 2.83 19.08 -44.35
N PRO A 413 2.52 18.09 -45.21
CA PRO A 413 3.07 16.73 -45.14
C PRO A 413 4.61 16.67 -45.12
N GLU A 414 5.29 17.55 -45.85
CA GLU A 414 6.75 17.62 -45.97
C GLU A 414 7.38 18.06 -44.65
N VAL A 415 6.85 19.13 -44.06
CA VAL A 415 7.34 19.69 -42.80
C VAL A 415 7.03 18.73 -41.67
N LYS A 416 5.86 18.09 -41.70
CA LYS A 416 5.46 17.08 -40.70
C LYS A 416 6.38 15.86 -40.73
N SER A 417 6.69 15.33 -41.92
CA SER A 417 7.63 14.22 -42.09
C SER A 417 9.03 14.57 -41.58
N ARG A 418 9.54 15.76 -41.93
CA ARG A 418 10.87 16.22 -41.46
C ARG A 418 10.92 16.39 -39.95
N LYS A 419 9.90 17.01 -39.36
CA LYS A 419 9.81 17.21 -37.90
C LYS A 419 9.67 15.89 -37.16
N PHE A 420 8.92 14.95 -37.73
CA PHE A 420 8.82 13.60 -37.20
C PHE A 420 10.15 12.85 -37.26
N ASP A 421 10.87 12.93 -38.38
CA ASP A 421 12.20 12.31 -38.52
C ASP A 421 13.21 12.87 -37.50
N GLU A 422 13.26 14.19 -37.35
CA GLU A 422 14.11 14.88 -36.35
C GLU A 422 13.76 14.45 -34.92
N ALA A 423 12.48 14.34 -34.60
CA ALA A 423 12.00 14.15 -33.23
C ALA A 423 11.63 12.70 -32.87
N LEU A 424 11.75 11.74 -33.80
CA LEU A 424 11.29 10.35 -33.66
C LEU A 424 11.68 9.71 -32.32
N GLU A 425 12.94 9.81 -31.94
CA GLU A 425 13.45 9.18 -30.72
C GLU A 425 12.80 9.77 -29.46
N TRP A 426 12.50 11.08 -29.48
CA TRP A 426 11.85 11.78 -28.37
C TRP A 426 10.34 11.57 -28.35
N THR A 427 9.68 11.47 -29.50
CA THR A 427 8.24 11.16 -29.55
C THR A 427 7.96 9.76 -29.04
N MET A 428 8.83 8.79 -29.34
CA MET A 428 8.75 7.43 -28.82
C MET A 428 8.83 7.36 -27.29
N LEU A 429 9.33 8.38 -26.59
CA LEU A 429 9.34 8.40 -25.13
C LEU A 429 7.93 8.51 -24.54
N ASP A 430 6.97 9.02 -25.31
CA ASP A 430 5.59 9.25 -24.88
C ASP A 430 4.88 7.97 -24.47
N LYS A 431 4.24 7.97 -23.30
CA LYS A 431 3.47 6.82 -22.82
C LYS A 431 2.30 6.51 -23.74
N ASP A 432 1.73 7.53 -24.37
CA ASP A 432 0.60 7.41 -25.29
C ASP A 432 1.04 7.43 -26.76
N TYR A 433 2.31 7.07 -27.03
CA TYR A 433 2.93 7.13 -28.37
C TYR A 433 2.06 6.56 -29.49
N ASP A 434 1.46 5.39 -29.27
CA ASP A 434 0.65 4.70 -30.29
C ASP A 434 -0.57 5.52 -30.70
N ASP A 435 -1.31 6.02 -29.70
CA ASP A 435 -2.53 6.79 -29.92
C ASP A 435 -2.23 8.20 -30.40
N HIS A 436 -1.14 8.80 -29.90
CA HIS A 436 -0.65 10.10 -30.32
C HIS A 436 -0.23 10.06 -31.80
N THR A 437 0.52 9.02 -32.21
CA THR A 437 0.94 8.81 -33.60
C THR A 437 -0.29 8.66 -34.51
N ARG A 438 -1.27 7.83 -34.15
CA ARG A 438 -2.51 7.66 -34.93
C ARG A 438 -3.30 8.97 -35.06
N ARG A 439 -3.36 9.76 -33.99
CA ARG A 439 -4.09 11.04 -33.98
C ARG A 439 -3.43 12.09 -34.87
N VAL A 440 -2.10 12.15 -34.89
CA VAL A 440 -1.33 13.17 -35.61
C VAL A 440 -1.20 12.87 -37.11
N PHE A 441 -1.13 11.58 -37.47
CA PHE A 441 -0.95 11.11 -38.85
C PHE A 441 -2.25 10.61 -39.49
N GLN A 442 -3.28 11.46 -39.52
CA GLN A 442 -4.53 11.17 -40.26
C GLN A 442 -4.44 11.51 -41.75
N GLY A 443 -3.55 12.41 -42.14
CA GLY A 443 -3.33 12.85 -43.52
C GLY A 443 -2.15 12.15 -44.21
N PRO A 444 -1.91 12.38 -45.51
CA PRO A 444 -0.76 11.82 -46.22
C PRO A 444 0.56 12.30 -45.58
N ILE A 445 1.55 11.41 -45.52
CA ILE A 445 2.91 11.70 -45.05
C ILE A 445 3.92 11.27 -46.11
N ILE A 446 4.99 12.06 -46.27
CA ILE A 446 6.13 11.62 -47.07
C ILE A 446 6.96 10.64 -46.25
N ALA A 447 7.21 9.45 -46.80
CA ALA A 447 8.02 8.43 -46.14
C ALA A 447 9.42 8.99 -45.79
N PRO A 448 9.84 8.93 -44.51
CA PRO A 448 11.20 9.27 -44.12
C PRO A 448 12.23 8.39 -44.84
N THR A 449 13.47 8.86 -44.98
CA THR A 449 14.52 8.16 -45.72
C THR A 449 14.88 6.79 -45.13
N TRP A 450 14.69 6.61 -43.82
CA TRP A 450 14.89 5.34 -43.13
C TRP A 450 13.73 4.36 -43.29
N TRP A 451 12.56 4.79 -43.81
CA TRP A 451 11.35 3.97 -43.90
C TRP A 451 11.56 2.67 -44.68
N GLY A 452 12.26 2.73 -45.81
CA GLY A 452 12.56 1.55 -46.62
C GLY A 452 13.51 0.55 -45.94
N ARG A 453 14.28 0.99 -44.93
CA ARG A 453 15.09 0.08 -44.09
C ARG A 453 14.30 -0.55 -42.96
N TYR A 454 13.15 0.02 -42.60
CA TYR A 454 12.28 -0.48 -41.54
C TYR A 454 11.16 -1.38 -42.08
N ASP A 455 10.57 -1.03 -43.22
CA ASP A 455 9.52 -1.81 -43.86
C ASP A 455 10.02 -2.56 -45.09
N PRO A 456 10.29 -3.88 -44.98
CA PRO A 456 10.75 -4.69 -46.12
C PRO A 456 9.67 -4.84 -47.22
N THR A 457 8.40 -4.56 -46.91
CA THR A 457 7.31 -4.59 -47.89
C THR A 457 7.17 -3.28 -48.64
N HIS A 458 7.78 -2.20 -48.12
CA HIS A 458 7.83 -0.92 -48.79
C HIS A 458 8.87 -0.97 -49.91
N ARG A 459 8.40 -1.08 -51.15
CA ARG A 459 9.23 -0.88 -52.33
C ARG A 459 9.22 0.61 -52.68
N PRO A 460 10.32 1.37 -52.48
CA PRO A 460 10.44 2.64 -53.16
C PRO A 460 10.32 2.37 -54.66
N ALA A 461 9.67 3.25 -55.41
CA ALA A 461 9.61 3.13 -56.86
C ALA A 461 11.05 3.17 -57.42
N SER A 462 11.66 2.00 -57.60
CA SER A 462 13.01 1.90 -58.14
C SER A 462 12.96 2.19 -59.63
N SER A 463 13.51 3.34 -60.00
CA SER A 463 13.84 3.74 -61.36
C SER A 463 14.92 2.82 -61.94
N PHE A 464 14.52 1.75 -62.62
CA PHE A 464 15.36 1.06 -63.61
C PHE A 464 14.47 0.54 -64.75
N PRO A 465 14.70 0.95 -66.02
CA PRO A 465 13.91 0.48 -67.14
C PRO A 465 14.50 -0.86 -67.61
N THR A 466 13.72 -1.94 -67.57
CA THR A 466 14.00 -3.14 -68.36
C THR A 466 12.85 -3.32 -69.34
N ALA A 467 13.15 -3.07 -70.61
CA ALA A 467 12.21 -3.23 -71.71
C ALA A 467 11.87 -4.72 -71.90
N GLY A 468 10.58 -5.04 -71.90
CA GLY A 468 10.03 -6.35 -72.27
C GLY A 468 8.56 -6.18 -72.67
N PRO A 469 8.09 -6.84 -73.75
CA PRO A 469 6.84 -6.49 -74.42
C PRO A 469 5.60 -6.99 -73.68
N ALA A 470 4.51 -6.24 -73.83
CA ALA A 470 3.19 -6.47 -73.27
C ALA A 470 2.56 -7.82 -73.67
N PRO A 471 1.56 -8.28 -72.89
CA PRO A 471 0.23 -8.33 -73.48
C PRO A 471 -0.86 -7.66 -72.63
N SER A 472 -1.90 -7.30 -73.37
CA SER A 472 -3.04 -6.45 -73.07
C SER A 472 -4.04 -7.06 -72.09
N GLY A 473 -4.55 -6.25 -71.17
CA GLY A 473 -5.70 -6.59 -70.32
C GLY A 473 -6.21 -5.35 -69.58
N LEU A 474 -7.46 -4.98 -69.86
CA LEU A 474 -8.05 -3.66 -69.58
C LEU A 474 -8.24 -3.34 -68.07
N GLY A 475 -7.94 -2.08 -67.72
CA GLY A 475 -8.91 -1.21 -67.05
C GLY A 475 -8.71 -0.86 -65.57
N ARG A 476 -7.96 0.22 -65.29
CA ARG A 476 -8.42 1.32 -64.41
C ARG A 476 -7.52 2.56 -64.56
N PRO A 477 -8.10 3.77 -64.57
CA PRO A 477 -7.40 4.98 -64.96
C PRO A 477 -6.44 5.45 -63.86
N ALA A 478 -5.25 5.84 -64.29
CA ALA A 478 -4.30 6.62 -63.51
C ALA A 478 -4.76 8.08 -63.45
N SER A 479 -4.83 8.65 -62.25
CA SER A 479 -4.64 10.09 -62.04
C SER A 479 -3.17 10.32 -61.75
N GLY A 480 -2.44 10.87 -62.73
CA GLY A 480 -1.04 11.26 -62.57
C GLY A 480 -0.91 12.65 -61.95
N SER A 481 0.10 12.82 -61.09
CA SER A 481 0.89 14.04 -61.04
C SER A 481 2.30 13.68 -60.59
N GLY A 482 3.28 13.86 -61.46
CA GLY A 482 4.69 13.70 -61.13
C GLY A 482 5.15 14.82 -60.21
N SER A 483 5.77 14.42 -59.09
CA SER A 483 6.76 15.21 -58.37
C SER A 483 7.78 14.23 -57.81
N SER A 484 9.04 14.44 -58.17
CA SER A 484 10.19 13.78 -57.61
C SER A 484 10.32 14.12 -56.12
N GLY A 485 9.98 13.19 -55.23
CA GLY A 485 10.24 13.34 -53.80
C GLY A 485 9.36 12.45 -52.93
N GLY A 486 9.85 11.24 -52.61
CA GLY A 486 9.30 10.32 -51.62
C GLY A 486 7.90 9.78 -51.94
N ALA A 487 7.74 8.45 -51.96
CA ALA A 487 6.40 7.86 -52.06
C ALA A 487 5.52 8.37 -50.90
N SER A 488 4.44 9.09 -51.21
CA SER A 488 3.48 9.55 -50.21
C SER A 488 2.72 8.34 -49.67
N LEU A 489 2.79 8.13 -48.35
CA LEU A 489 2.10 7.04 -47.67
C LEU A 489 0.82 7.59 -47.03
N PRO A 490 -0.28 6.81 -47.03
CA PRO A 490 -1.39 7.09 -46.13
C PRO A 490 -0.87 7.16 -44.69
N GLY A 491 -1.14 8.27 -43.98
CA GLY A 491 -0.64 8.47 -42.62
C GLY A 491 -1.12 7.40 -41.64
N ALA A 492 -2.31 6.86 -41.86
CA ALA A 492 -2.85 5.75 -41.07
C ALA A 492 -2.03 4.46 -41.24
N ASP A 493 -1.59 4.14 -42.47
CA ASP A 493 -0.75 2.97 -42.75
C ASP A 493 0.66 3.15 -42.19
N PHE A 494 1.20 4.37 -42.29
CA PHE A 494 2.46 4.75 -41.66
C PHE A 494 2.40 4.61 -40.14
N ALA A 495 1.36 5.16 -39.49
CA ALA A 495 1.14 5.03 -38.06
C ALA A 495 0.95 3.57 -37.64
N ALA A 496 0.17 2.80 -38.40
CA ALA A 496 -0.06 1.39 -38.13
C ALA A 496 1.23 0.56 -38.24
N ALA A 497 2.07 0.79 -39.24
CA ALA A 497 3.33 0.07 -39.43
C ALA A 497 4.37 0.41 -38.34
N ILE A 498 4.38 1.65 -37.84
CA ILE A 498 5.21 2.04 -36.68
C ILE A 498 4.72 1.33 -35.41
N VAL A 499 3.43 1.42 -35.10
CA VAL A 499 2.86 0.82 -33.87
C VAL A 499 2.97 -0.71 -33.88
N THR A 500 2.68 -1.33 -35.02
CA THR A 500 2.72 -2.79 -35.16
C THR A 500 4.15 -3.33 -35.02
N GLY A 501 5.19 -2.59 -35.43
CA GLY A 501 6.56 -3.06 -35.24
C GLY A 501 7.05 -2.96 -33.80
N VAL A 502 6.58 -1.98 -33.01
CA VAL A 502 6.81 -1.94 -31.56
C VAL A 502 6.24 -3.18 -30.89
N GLN A 503 5.01 -3.56 -31.26
CA GLN A 503 4.35 -4.74 -30.71
C GLN A 503 4.96 -6.07 -31.21
N GLY A 504 5.37 -6.15 -32.48
CA GLY A 504 5.99 -7.34 -33.08
C GLY A 504 7.40 -7.64 -32.56
N PHE A 505 8.17 -6.59 -32.22
CA PHE A 505 9.49 -6.72 -31.60
C PHE A 505 9.42 -7.45 -30.24
N ALA A 506 8.42 -7.12 -29.42
CA ALA A 506 8.23 -7.65 -28.08
C ALA A 506 8.01 -9.17 -28.05
N GLY A 507 7.28 -9.73 -29.02
CA GLY A 507 6.94 -11.15 -29.06
C GLY A 507 8.00 -12.05 -29.69
N GLY A 508 8.75 -11.56 -30.69
CA GLY A 508 9.67 -12.39 -31.49
C GLY A 508 11.12 -12.42 -31.02
N VAL A 509 11.61 -11.36 -30.35
CA VAL A 509 13.03 -11.19 -30.01
C VAL A 509 13.32 -11.51 -28.54
N VAL A 510 12.40 -11.13 -27.65
CA VAL A 510 12.58 -11.19 -26.19
C VAL A 510 12.00 -12.48 -25.60
N GLY A 511 11.16 -13.20 -26.36
CA GLY A 511 10.50 -14.42 -25.91
C GLY A 511 9.52 -14.12 -24.76
N ASN A 512 9.74 -14.74 -23.60
CA ASN A 512 8.95 -14.44 -22.41
C ASN A 512 9.38 -13.10 -21.79
N ILE A 513 8.70 -12.01 -22.17
CA ILE A 513 8.98 -10.65 -21.68
C ILE A 513 8.97 -10.56 -20.14
N ASN A 514 8.18 -11.38 -19.47
CA ASN A 514 8.09 -11.39 -18.01
C ASN A 514 9.33 -11.97 -17.34
N GLU A 515 9.95 -12.98 -17.94
CA GLU A 515 11.21 -13.58 -17.47
C GLU A 515 12.40 -12.68 -17.81
N PHE A 516 12.40 -12.11 -19.02
CA PHE A 516 13.44 -11.18 -19.45
C PHE A 516 13.53 -9.94 -18.55
N THR A 517 12.40 -9.28 -18.32
CA THR A 517 12.31 -8.11 -17.42
C THR A 517 12.65 -8.46 -15.97
N GLY A 518 12.15 -9.59 -15.46
CA GLY A 518 12.44 -10.05 -14.10
C GLY A 518 13.93 -10.36 -13.88
N GLY A 519 14.59 -10.98 -14.86
CA GLY A 519 16.02 -11.25 -14.80
C GLY A 519 16.88 -9.98 -14.75
N ILE A 520 16.46 -8.91 -15.43
CA ILE A 520 17.16 -7.61 -15.41
C ILE A 520 16.92 -6.90 -14.08
N ALA A 521 15.66 -6.78 -13.66
CA ALA A 521 15.29 -6.09 -12.43
C ALA A 521 15.96 -6.72 -11.20
N ASN A 522 16.07 -8.05 -11.13
CA ASN A 522 16.76 -8.74 -10.04
C ASN A 522 18.26 -8.41 -9.94
N ILE A 523 18.90 -8.01 -11.04
CA ILE A 523 20.32 -7.65 -11.09
C ILE A 523 20.53 -6.16 -10.83
N THR A 524 19.67 -5.31 -11.38
CA THR A 524 19.82 -3.84 -11.29
C THR A 524 19.17 -3.26 -10.03
N ASN A 525 18.17 -3.94 -9.49
CA ASN A 525 17.43 -3.55 -8.29
C ASN A 525 17.00 -4.81 -7.47
N PRO A 526 17.96 -5.50 -6.82
CA PRO A 526 17.70 -6.75 -6.12
C PRO A 526 16.72 -6.57 -4.94
N PRO A 527 15.89 -7.57 -4.61
CA PRO A 527 15.08 -7.56 -3.40
C PRO A 527 15.95 -7.36 -2.15
N PRO A 528 15.45 -6.68 -1.10
CA PRO A 528 16.10 -6.72 0.20
C PRO A 528 16.23 -8.18 0.63
N PRO A 529 17.39 -8.57 1.21
CA PRO A 529 17.56 -9.93 1.70
C PRO A 529 16.49 -10.23 2.74
N PRO A 530 15.92 -11.46 2.76
CA PRO A 530 15.01 -11.84 3.82
C PRO A 530 15.73 -11.69 5.17
N PRO A 531 15.01 -11.30 6.25
CA PRO A 531 15.59 -11.24 7.58
C PRO A 531 16.23 -12.59 7.91
N LYS A 532 17.43 -12.54 8.49
CA LYS A 532 18.15 -13.74 8.93
C LYS A 532 17.43 -14.30 10.17
N ASN A 533 16.46 -15.18 9.96
CA ASN A 533 15.86 -15.93 11.06
C ASN A 533 16.85 -17.00 11.53
N SER A 534 17.31 -16.85 12.78
CA SER A 534 17.88 -17.94 13.56
C SER A 534 16.81 -19.02 13.73
N GLY A 535 17.18 -20.25 13.38
CA GLY A 535 16.33 -21.40 13.58
C GLY A 535 16.23 -21.77 15.06
N SER A 536 15.03 -22.15 15.48
CA SER A 536 14.86 -23.31 16.33
C SER A 536 13.52 -23.96 15.99
N GLY A 537 13.57 -25.22 15.58
CA GLY A 537 12.38 -26.04 15.43
C GLY A 537 11.99 -26.60 16.79
N ARG A 538 10.69 -26.63 17.08
CA ARG A 538 10.06 -27.77 17.73
C ARG A 538 8.56 -27.80 17.46
N SER A 539 8.10 -29.04 17.38
CA SER A 539 6.86 -29.57 16.86
C SER A 539 5.67 -29.44 17.80
N GLY A 540 4.49 -29.23 17.20
CA GLY A 540 3.30 -30.03 17.48
C GLY A 540 2.23 -29.42 18.40
N GLY A 541 1.01 -29.34 17.88
CA GLY A 541 -0.22 -29.25 18.67
C GLY A 541 -1.10 -28.06 18.26
N GLY A 542 -2.04 -28.28 17.34
CA GLY A 542 -3.06 -27.28 17.00
C GLY A 542 -4.19 -27.26 18.01
N SER A 543 -4.81 -26.09 18.20
CA SER A 543 -6.24 -25.88 18.35
C SER A 543 -6.54 -24.39 18.59
N SER A 544 -7.71 -23.98 18.11
CA SER A 544 -8.50 -22.78 18.40
C SER A 544 -7.90 -21.41 18.08
N GLY A 545 -8.63 -20.69 17.24
CA GLY A 545 -8.29 -19.36 16.78
C GLY A 545 -8.61 -18.28 17.80
N GLY A 546 -7.78 -17.24 17.79
CA GLY A 546 -8.04 -15.95 18.40
C GLY A 546 -7.88 -14.90 17.31
N ARG A 547 -8.95 -14.17 17.05
CA ARG A 547 -9.03 -13.11 16.05
C ARG A 547 -8.42 -11.85 16.67
N SER A 548 -7.31 -11.37 16.14
CA SER A 548 -6.84 -10.00 16.35
C SER A 548 -7.73 -9.07 15.54
N CYS A 549 -8.28 -8.02 16.15
CA CYS A 549 -8.98 -6.96 15.43
C CYS A 549 -8.23 -5.64 15.56
N ALA A 550 -8.13 -4.99 14.42
CA ALA A 550 -7.56 -3.68 14.19
C ALA A 550 -8.44 -2.57 14.76
N CYS A 551 -7.82 -1.59 15.42
CA CYS A 551 -8.44 -0.30 15.69
C CYS A 551 -8.55 0.48 14.37
N ALA A 552 -9.77 0.67 13.87
CA ALA A 552 -10.04 1.62 12.79
C ALA A 552 -9.97 3.05 13.36
N CYS A 553 -8.76 3.58 13.55
CA CYS A 553 -8.55 5.02 13.75
C CYS A 553 -8.82 5.74 12.43
N ALA A 554 -9.95 6.47 12.36
CA ALA A 554 -10.24 7.41 11.28
C ALA A 554 -9.45 8.74 11.40
N CYS A 555 -8.40 8.77 12.22
CA CYS A 555 -7.39 9.80 12.23
C CYS A 555 -6.13 9.24 11.55
N ALA A 556 -5.82 9.72 10.36
CA ALA A 556 -4.54 9.45 9.74
C ALA A 556 -3.41 9.96 10.65
N GLY A 557 -2.71 9.06 11.34
CA GLY A 557 -1.35 9.31 11.84
C GLY A 557 -1.06 9.17 13.34
N CYS A 558 -2.03 9.03 14.23
CA CYS A 558 -1.75 8.86 15.67
C CYS A 558 -1.75 7.38 16.05
N ALA A 559 -0.61 6.86 16.48
CA ALA A 559 -0.50 5.54 17.09
C ALA A 559 -1.07 5.62 18.51
N CYS A 560 -2.38 5.38 18.64
CA CYS A 560 -3.09 5.47 19.91
C CYS A 560 -2.97 4.17 20.69
N ALA A 561 -2.63 4.26 21.98
CA ALA A 561 -2.74 3.15 22.90
C ALA A 561 -4.21 3.01 23.34
N CYS A 562 -5.02 2.26 22.59
CA CYS A 562 -6.46 2.16 22.83
C CYS A 562 -6.79 0.98 23.75
N ALA A 563 -7.29 1.23 24.96
CA ALA A 563 -8.04 0.20 25.67
C ALA A 563 -9.24 -0.24 24.80
N GLY A 564 -9.42 -1.54 24.55
CA GLY A 564 -10.60 -2.05 23.83
C GLY A 564 -11.93 -1.68 24.52
N GLY A 565 -13.06 -1.82 23.82
CA GLY A 565 -14.38 -1.59 24.42
C GLY A 565 -14.72 -2.73 25.41
N GLY A 566 -14.96 -2.39 26.66
CA GLY A 566 -15.58 -3.29 27.64
C GLY A 566 -17.09 -3.38 27.40
N ARG A 567 -17.73 -4.47 27.83
CA ARG A 567 -19.19 -4.54 27.93
C ARG A 567 -19.69 -3.81 29.17
#